data_AF-A0A2E8M9Q0-F1
#
_entry.id   AF-A0A2E8M9Q0-F1
#
_cell.length_a   1.000
_cell.length_b   1.000
_cell.length_c   1.000
_cell.angle_alpha   90.00
_cell.angle_beta   90.00
_cell.angle_gamma   90.00
#
_symmetry.space_group_name_H-M   'P 1'
#
loop_
_entity.id
_entity.type
_entity.pdbx_description
1 polymer ?
#
loop_
_entity_poly.entity_id
_entity_poly.type
_entity_poly.pdbx_seq_one_letter_code
_entity_poly.pdbx_strand_id
1 'polypeptide(L)'
;MNSFLFELQSLINEGGIVLWLMLMLCIVLYTVLASSWWGLLSLKRQINDFRQTLDQAPTKDLVADEADLFELKKLAWVHRRLPVLSVLIALAPLSGLLGTVAGMLTTFAGMTSASTTKPIDNISTGISQALITTQAGLLMAIPAALLFALLKSQFEHVRGILDQFAAQRSATLSLP
;
A
#
# COMPACT_ATOMS: atom_id res chain seq x y z
N MET A 1 15.99 6.84 21.78
CA MET A 1 16.05 5.78 20.74
C MET A 1 16.08 4.37 21.35
N ASN A 2 16.76 4.14 22.49
CA ASN A 2 16.79 2.82 23.15
C ASN A 2 15.49 2.43 23.90
N SER A 3 14.68 3.40 24.35
CA SER A 3 13.39 3.13 25.02
C SER A 3 12.36 2.49 24.07
N PHE A 4 12.25 3.03 22.85
CA PHE A 4 11.35 2.52 21.82
C PHE A 4 11.68 1.08 21.42
N LEU A 5 12.98 0.74 21.32
CA LEU A 5 13.41 -0.64 21.02
C LEU A 5 13.11 -1.61 22.17
N PHE A 6 13.16 -1.15 23.42
CA PHE A 6 12.82 -1.97 24.59
C PHE A 6 11.30 -2.18 24.71
N GLU A 7 10.49 -1.15 24.45
CA GLU A 7 9.04 -1.27 24.32
C GLU A 7 8.66 -2.20 23.16
N LEU A 8 9.31 -2.07 21.99
CA LEU A 8 9.12 -2.98 20.85
C LEU A 8 9.46 -4.43 21.18
N GLN A 9 10.53 -4.65 21.94
CA GLN A 9 10.94 -6.00 22.35
C GLN A 9 10.00 -6.60 23.39
N SER A 10 9.47 -5.78 24.31
CA SER A 10 8.39 -6.19 25.24
C SER A 10 7.11 -6.51 24.47
N LEU A 11 6.75 -5.70 23.47
CA LEU A 11 5.61 -5.91 22.58
C LEU A 11 5.74 -7.15 21.71
N ILE A 12 6.95 -7.50 21.27
CA ILE A 12 7.22 -8.74 20.51
C ILE A 12 7.07 -9.97 21.40
N ASN A 13 7.52 -9.88 22.66
CA ASN A 13 7.35 -10.96 23.62
C ASN A 13 5.90 -11.15 24.06
N GLU A 14 5.12 -10.07 24.23
CA GLU A 14 3.71 -10.14 24.63
C GLU A 14 2.75 -10.36 23.45
N GLY A 15 3.08 -9.81 22.27
CA GLY A 15 2.28 -9.83 21.04
C GLY A 15 2.09 -11.18 20.37
N GLY A 16 2.91 -12.17 20.73
CA GLY A 16 2.82 -13.54 20.22
C GLY A 16 2.78 -13.65 18.69
N ILE A 17 2.11 -14.70 18.19
CA ILE A 17 1.99 -15.02 16.75
C ILE A 17 1.31 -13.90 15.93
N VAL A 18 0.41 -13.12 16.55
CA VAL A 18 -0.36 -12.09 15.85
C VAL A 18 0.53 -10.92 15.43
N LEU A 19 1.48 -10.53 16.28
CA LEU A 19 2.44 -9.48 15.93
C LEU A 19 3.35 -9.90 14.77
N TRP A 20 3.78 -11.17 14.74
CA TRP A 20 4.57 -11.71 13.63
C TRP A 20 3.80 -11.71 12.31
N LEU A 21 2.50 -12.07 12.33
CA LEU A 21 1.62 -11.95 11.16
C LEU A 21 1.46 -10.50 10.71
N MET A 22 1.33 -9.55 11.64
CA MET A 22 1.26 -8.12 11.34
C MET A 22 2.54 -7.60 10.70
N LEU A 23 3.70 -8.01 11.22
CA LEU A 23 5.02 -7.61 10.73
C LEU A 23 5.26 -8.17 9.33
N MET A 24 4.89 -9.43 9.09
CA MET A 24 4.94 -10.06 7.77
C MET A 24 4.03 -9.33 6.77
N LEU A 25 2.80 -9.02 7.16
CA LEU A 25 1.86 -8.23 6.34
C LEU A 25 2.40 -6.82 6.05
N CYS A 26 3.04 -6.18 7.03
CA CYS A 26 3.69 -4.87 6.86
C CYS A 26 4.84 -4.93 5.85
N ILE A 27 5.73 -5.92 5.97
CA ILE A 27 6.84 -6.12 5.03
C ILE A 27 6.30 -6.34 3.62
N VAL A 28 5.26 -7.17 3.45
CA VAL A 28 4.63 -7.40 2.15
C VAL A 28 4.04 -6.10 1.61
N LEU A 29 3.25 -5.38 2.41
CA LEU A 29 2.63 -4.11 2.03
C LEU A 29 3.69 -3.11 1.55
N TYR A 30 4.72 -2.84 2.36
CA TYR A 30 5.78 -1.89 2.03
C TYR A 30 6.63 -2.33 0.85
N THR A 31 6.88 -3.63 0.68
CA THR A 31 7.62 -4.16 -0.47
C THR A 31 6.82 -3.94 -1.76
N VAL A 32 5.51 -4.20 -1.74
CA VAL A 32 4.65 -3.95 -2.90
C VAL A 32 4.52 -2.45 -3.17
N LEU A 33 4.39 -1.62 -2.13
CA LEU A 33 4.37 -0.16 -2.24
C LEU A 33 5.67 0.38 -2.86
N ALA A 34 6.83 -0.07 -2.36
CA ALA A 34 8.15 0.31 -2.85
C ALA A 34 8.36 -0.15 -4.29
N SER A 35 7.97 -1.38 -4.65
CA SER A 35 8.05 -1.86 -6.03
C SER A 35 7.17 -1.05 -6.99
N SER A 36 6.01 -0.59 -6.51
CA SER A 36 5.08 0.24 -7.29
C SER A 36 5.59 1.68 -7.42
N TRP A 37 6.19 2.23 -6.36
CA TRP A 37 6.83 3.55 -6.37
C TRP A 37 8.07 3.57 -7.28
N TRP A 38 8.90 2.51 -7.25
CA TRP A 38 10.05 2.34 -8.14
C TRP A 38 9.61 2.23 -9.61
N GLY A 39 8.53 1.48 -9.87
CA GLY A 39 7.92 1.37 -11.19
C GLY A 39 7.42 2.71 -11.73
N LEU A 40 6.83 3.54 -10.87
CA LEU A 40 6.33 4.86 -11.25
C LEU A 40 7.45 5.89 -11.44
N LEU A 41 8.50 5.88 -10.61
CA LEU A 41 9.70 6.71 -10.79
C LEU A 41 10.44 6.35 -12.09
N SER A 42 10.49 5.07 -12.45
CA SER A 42 10.99 4.62 -13.74
C SER A 42 10.11 5.10 -14.90
N LEU A 43 8.79 5.14 -14.70
CA LEU A 43 7.83 5.62 -15.71
C LEU A 43 7.90 7.14 -15.89
N LYS A 44 8.06 7.91 -14.81
CA LYS A 44 8.18 9.38 -14.86
C LYS A 44 9.45 9.82 -15.60
N ARG A 45 10.56 9.07 -15.49
CA ARG A 45 11.75 9.26 -16.34
C ARG A 45 11.44 9.01 -17.81
N GLN A 46 10.80 7.88 -18.14
CA GLN A 46 10.47 7.55 -19.53
C GLN A 46 9.43 8.48 -20.15
N ILE A 47 8.46 9.00 -19.39
CA ILE A 47 7.47 9.96 -19.91
C ILE A 47 8.12 11.30 -20.22
N ASN A 48 9.13 11.74 -19.45
CA ASN A 48 9.86 12.96 -19.80
C ASN A 48 10.64 12.78 -21.11
N ASP A 49 11.28 11.63 -21.30
CA ASP A 49 11.98 11.30 -22.55
C ASP A 49 11.00 11.12 -23.73
N PHE A 50 9.85 10.49 -23.51
CA PHE A 50 8.83 10.27 -24.53
C PHE A 50 8.11 11.57 -24.90
N ARG A 51 7.84 12.45 -23.92
CA ARG A 51 7.30 13.80 -24.16
C ARG A 51 8.26 14.65 -24.99
N GLN A 52 9.57 14.51 -24.75
CA GLN A 52 10.60 15.17 -25.56
C GLN A 52 10.67 14.61 -26.98
N THR A 53 10.38 13.31 -27.16
CA THR A 53 10.30 12.66 -28.48
C THR A 53 9.01 13.07 -29.23
N LEU A 54 7.88 13.20 -28.52
CA LEU A 54 6.60 13.71 -29.04
C LEU A 54 6.68 15.18 -29.46
N ASP A 55 7.42 16.02 -28.71
CA ASP A 55 7.67 17.43 -29.08
C ASP A 55 8.53 17.56 -30.34
N GLN A 56 9.28 16.52 -30.71
CA GLN A 56 10.20 16.53 -31.87
C GLN A 56 9.71 15.69 -33.06
N ALA A 57 8.66 14.88 -32.94
CA ALA A 57 8.21 13.98 -33.99
C ALA A 57 7.36 14.71 -35.06
N PRO A 58 7.77 14.72 -36.34
CA PRO A 58 7.04 15.39 -37.41
C PRO A 58 5.80 14.61 -37.92
N THR A 59 5.57 13.36 -37.48
CA THR A 59 4.51 12.50 -38.02
C THR A 59 3.74 11.79 -36.90
N LYS A 60 2.45 12.10 -36.79
CA LYS A 60 1.58 11.69 -35.67
C LYS A 60 1.18 10.20 -35.70
N ASP A 61 1.30 9.53 -36.85
CA ASP A 61 0.76 8.18 -37.06
C ASP A 61 1.71 7.05 -36.62
N LEU A 62 3.04 7.23 -36.73
CA LEU A 62 4.03 6.24 -36.28
C LEU A 62 4.16 6.22 -34.75
N VAL A 63 3.99 7.39 -34.11
CA VAL A 63 4.06 7.51 -32.64
C VAL A 63 2.80 6.94 -31.98
N ALA A 64 1.66 6.93 -32.67
CA ALA A 64 0.42 6.35 -32.17
C ALA A 64 0.51 4.82 -32.00
N ASP A 65 1.23 4.14 -32.91
CA ASP A 65 1.38 2.68 -32.87
C ASP A 65 2.35 2.23 -31.75
N GLU A 66 3.42 2.99 -31.52
CA GLU A 66 4.37 2.72 -30.43
C GLU A 66 3.78 3.09 -29.05
N ALA A 67 2.95 4.13 -29.00
CA ALA A 67 2.17 4.50 -27.82
C ALA A 67 1.14 3.43 -27.44
N ASP A 68 0.43 2.82 -28.40
CA ASP A 68 -0.53 1.73 -28.17
C ASP A 68 0.14 0.50 -27.54
N LEU A 69 1.30 0.09 -28.06
CA LEU A 69 2.08 -1.03 -27.51
C LEU A 69 2.57 -0.75 -26.09
N PHE A 70 2.96 0.49 -25.81
CA PHE A 70 3.36 0.93 -24.49
C PHE A 70 2.18 1.00 -23.51
N GLU A 71 1.03 1.49 -23.97
CA GLU A 71 -0.23 1.56 -23.22
C GLU A 71 -0.66 0.15 -22.78
N LEU A 72 -0.80 -0.75 -23.75
CA LEU A 72 -1.30 -2.11 -23.53
C LEU A 72 -0.41 -2.91 -22.56
N LYS A 73 0.93 -2.75 -22.64
CA LYS A 73 1.84 -3.59 -21.86
C LYS A 73 2.15 -3.01 -20.49
N LYS A 74 2.32 -1.70 -20.38
CA LYS A 74 2.84 -1.05 -19.16
C LYS A 74 1.73 -0.55 -18.24
N LEU A 75 0.66 0.03 -18.78
CA LEU A 75 -0.47 0.48 -17.95
C LEU A 75 -1.29 -0.69 -17.43
N ALA A 76 -1.50 -1.74 -18.24
CA ALA A 76 -2.21 -2.93 -17.79
C ALA A 76 -1.55 -3.58 -16.56
N TRP A 77 -0.20 -3.59 -16.51
CA TRP A 77 0.53 -4.14 -15.37
C TRP A 77 0.36 -3.31 -14.10
N VAL A 78 0.41 -1.97 -14.19
CA VAL A 78 0.20 -1.08 -13.04
C VAL A 78 -1.26 -1.12 -12.60
N HIS A 79 -2.20 -1.03 -13.54
CA HIS A 79 -3.64 -1.07 -13.30
C HIS A 79 -4.04 -2.34 -12.53
N ARG A 80 -3.47 -3.50 -12.87
CA ARG A 80 -3.76 -4.76 -12.17
C ARG A 80 -3.28 -4.78 -10.71
N ARG A 81 -2.26 -3.99 -10.36
CA ARG A 81 -1.69 -3.93 -9.00
C ARG A 81 -2.34 -2.89 -8.11
N LEU A 82 -2.94 -1.83 -8.66
CA LEU A 82 -3.61 -0.78 -7.88
C LEU A 82 -4.73 -1.32 -6.95
N PRO A 83 -5.65 -2.20 -7.41
CA PRO A 83 -6.68 -2.77 -6.54
C PRO A 83 -6.10 -3.60 -5.40
N VAL A 84 -5.07 -4.40 -5.68
CA VAL A 84 -4.38 -5.21 -4.67
C VAL A 84 -3.76 -4.31 -3.60
N LEU A 85 -3.12 -3.22 -4.01
CA LEU A 85 -2.56 -2.24 -3.08
C LEU A 85 -3.63 -1.59 -2.21
N SER A 86 -4.76 -1.20 -2.80
CA SER A 86 -5.89 -0.62 -2.07
C SER A 86 -6.42 -1.58 -1.01
N VAL A 87 -6.53 -2.87 -1.33
CA VAL A 87 -6.99 -3.90 -0.38
C VAL A 87 -5.97 -4.08 0.74
N LEU A 88 -4.67 -4.20 0.42
CA LEU A 88 -3.62 -4.38 1.43
C LEU A 88 -3.55 -3.19 2.41
N ILE A 89 -3.72 -1.96 1.92
CA ILE A 89 -3.77 -0.76 2.77
C ILE A 89 -4.99 -0.80 3.70
N ALA A 90 -6.15 -1.23 3.20
CA ALA A 90 -7.34 -1.38 4.01
C ALA A 90 -7.24 -2.55 5.02
N LEU A 91 -6.47 -3.59 4.72
CA LEU A 91 -6.21 -4.72 5.62
C LEU A 91 -5.26 -4.36 6.79
N ALA A 92 -4.37 -3.38 6.61
CA ALA A 92 -3.43 -2.96 7.66
C ALA A 92 -4.09 -2.48 8.98
N PRO A 93 -5.11 -1.60 8.97
CA PRO A 93 -5.81 -1.24 10.21
C PRO A 93 -6.71 -2.37 10.73
N LEU A 94 -7.27 -3.20 9.83
CA LEU A 94 -8.08 -4.35 10.22
C LEU A 94 -7.26 -5.43 10.95
N SER A 95 -5.99 -5.62 10.56
CA SER A 95 -5.09 -6.53 11.27
C SER A 95 -4.71 -6.01 12.66
N GLY A 96 -4.58 -4.69 12.84
CA GLY A 96 -4.42 -4.07 14.16
C GLY A 96 -5.64 -4.28 15.07
N LEU A 97 -6.85 -4.15 14.51
CA LEU A 97 -8.09 -4.46 15.23
C LEU A 97 -8.22 -5.95 15.56
N LEU A 98 -7.77 -6.85 14.69
CA LEU A 98 -7.69 -8.27 15.01
C LEU A 98 -6.74 -8.54 16.20
N GLY A 99 -5.64 -7.80 16.27
CA GLY A 99 -4.69 -7.83 17.40
C GLY A 99 -5.34 -7.44 18.73
N THR A 100 -6.25 -6.47 18.73
CA THR A 100 -6.95 -6.07 19.96
C THR A 100 -7.90 -7.14 20.45
N VAL A 101 -8.65 -7.76 19.53
CA VAL A 101 -9.56 -8.86 19.86
C VAL A 101 -8.78 -10.05 20.41
N ALA A 102 -7.64 -10.39 19.81
CA ALA A 102 -6.77 -11.46 20.29
C ALA A 102 -6.19 -11.16 21.68
N GLY A 103 -5.70 -9.93 21.93
CA GLY A 103 -5.14 -9.53 23.22
C GLY A 103 -6.20 -9.45 24.34
N MET A 104 -7.41 -9.01 24.03
CA MET A 104 -8.51 -9.05 24.99
C MET A 104 -8.94 -10.49 25.30
N LEU A 105 -8.91 -11.39 24.30
CA LEU A 105 -9.24 -12.80 24.51
C LEU A 105 -8.24 -13.50 25.44
N THR A 106 -6.93 -13.28 25.27
CA THR A 106 -5.91 -13.87 26.16
C THR A 106 -6.02 -13.33 27.58
N THR A 107 -6.36 -12.05 27.72
CA THR A 107 -6.59 -11.39 29.01
C THR A 107 -7.76 -12.03 29.77
N PHE A 108 -8.90 -12.21 29.11
CA PHE A 108 -10.06 -12.87 29.73
C PHE A 108 -9.79 -14.34 30.02
N ALA A 109 -9.07 -15.05 29.14
CA ALA A 109 -8.68 -16.44 29.39
C ALA A 109 -7.78 -16.56 30.63
N GLY A 110 -6.78 -15.69 30.79
CA GLY A 110 -5.90 -15.67 31.96
C GLY A 110 -6.61 -15.33 33.27
N MET A 111 -7.69 -14.55 33.24
CA MET A 111 -8.53 -14.30 34.42
C MET A 111 -9.29 -15.56 34.88
N THR A 112 -9.73 -16.41 33.95
CA THR A 112 -10.48 -17.63 34.30
C THR A 112 -9.62 -18.74 34.89
N SER A 113 -8.33 -18.78 34.53
CA SER A 113 -7.38 -19.79 34.99
C SER A 113 -6.52 -19.34 36.18
N ALA A 114 -6.42 -18.04 36.47
CA ALA A 114 -5.67 -17.54 37.63
C ALA A 114 -6.53 -17.54 38.90
N SER A 115 -6.22 -18.43 39.85
CA SER A 115 -6.96 -18.58 41.11
C SER A 115 -6.61 -17.57 42.21
N THR A 116 -5.69 -16.60 42.04
CA THR A 116 -5.14 -15.86 43.22
C THR A 116 -4.54 -14.46 42.90
N THR A 117 -4.93 -13.48 43.72
CA THR A 117 -4.27 -12.22 44.18
C THR A 117 -4.04 -11.00 43.26
N LYS A 118 -3.91 -11.08 41.93
CA LYS A 118 -3.62 -9.86 41.11
C LYS A 118 -4.39 -9.76 39.78
N PRO A 119 -5.72 -9.72 39.78
CA PRO A 119 -6.53 -9.61 38.56
C PRO A 119 -6.34 -8.27 37.82
N ILE A 120 -6.03 -7.17 38.52
CA ILE A 120 -5.94 -5.83 37.92
C ILE A 120 -4.71 -5.69 37.01
N ASP A 121 -3.55 -6.21 37.42
CA ASP A 121 -2.30 -6.08 36.66
C ASP A 121 -2.40 -6.81 35.31
N ASN A 122 -2.98 -8.01 35.30
CA ASN A 122 -3.17 -8.81 34.09
C ASN A 122 -4.13 -8.13 33.08
N ILE A 123 -5.18 -7.48 33.58
CA ILE A 123 -6.14 -6.75 32.73
C ILE A 123 -5.49 -5.50 32.12
N SER A 124 -4.73 -4.75 32.92
CA SER A 124 -4.06 -3.53 32.50
C SER A 124 -3.06 -3.81 31.36
N THR A 125 -2.25 -4.86 31.49
CA THR A 125 -1.29 -5.27 30.45
C THR A 125 -2.00 -5.66 29.15
N GLY A 126 -3.07 -6.44 29.24
CA GLY A 126 -3.87 -6.86 28.08
C GLY A 126 -4.48 -5.72 27.27
N ILE A 127 -5.03 -4.72 27.97
CA ILE A 127 -5.61 -3.52 27.35
C ILE A 127 -4.51 -2.67 26.70
N SER A 128 -3.37 -2.49 27.40
CA SER A 128 -2.21 -1.75 26.86
C SER A 128 -1.71 -2.39 25.56
N GLN A 129 -1.53 -3.71 25.56
CA GLN A 129 -1.12 -4.47 24.38
C GLN A 129 -2.11 -4.30 23.22
N ALA A 130 -3.41 -4.38 23.49
CA ALA A 130 -4.44 -4.16 22.48
C ALA A 130 -4.35 -2.74 21.87
N LEU A 131 -4.20 -1.70 22.67
CA LEU A 131 -4.09 -0.33 22.17
C LEU A 131 -2.85 -0.12 21.29
N ILE A 132 -1.71 -0.70 21.67
CA ILE A 132 -0.47 -0.54 20.92
C ILE A 132 -0.54 -1.25 19.55
N THR A 133 -1.17 -2.43 19.47
CA THR A 133 -1.36 -3.12 18.18
C THR A 133 -2.23 -2.31 17.20
N THR A 134 -3.27 -1.62 17.71
CA THR A 134 -4.08 -0.70 16.88
C THR A 134 -3.27 0.50 16.41
N GLN A 135 -2.52 1.11 17.32
CA GLN A 135 -1.66 2.25 17.00
C GLN A 135 -0.65 1.87 15.90
N ALA A 136 -0.03 0.70 16.00
CA ALA A 136 0.91 0.19 15.01
C ALA A 136 0.23 -0.02 13.64
N GLY A 137 -0.97 -0.60 13.58
CA GLY A 137 -1.70 -0.80 12.33
C GLY A 137 -2.06 0.52 11.64
N LEU A 138 -2.46 1.54 12.41
CA LEU A 138 -2.76 2.88 11.89
C LEU A 138 -1.48 3.61 11.41
N LEU A 139 -0.39 3.53 12.19
CA LEU A 139 0.89 4.12 11.81
C LEU A 139 1.43 3.56 10.50
N MET A 140 1.13 2.29 10.18
CA MET A 140 1.47 1.68 8.89
C MET A 140 0.50 2.10 7.77
N ALA A 141 -0.79 2.15 8.05
CA ALA A 141 -1.83 2.40 7.05
C ALA A 141 -1.84 3.83 6.50
N ILE A 142 -1.66 4.83 7.37
CA ILE A 142 -1.72 6.25 7.01
C ILE A 142 -0.68 6.64 5.94
N PRO A 143 0.63 6.39 6.14
CA PRO A 143 1.63 6.73 5.12
C PRO A 143 1.42 5.91 3.84
N ALA A 144 1.04 4.64 3.95
CA ALA A 144 0.78 3.79 2.79
C ALA A 144 -0.39 4.33 1.94
N ALA A 145 -1.47 4.78 2.58
CA ALA A 145 -2.61 5.39 1.92
C ALA A 145 -2.26 6.69 1.18
N LEU A 146 -1.45 7.56 1.81
CA LEU A 146 -0.97 8.80 1.18
C LEU A 146 -0.14 8.52 -0.08
N LEU A 147 0.82 7.60 0.00
CA LEU A 147 1.64 7.22 -1.14
C LEU A 147 0.81 6.59 -2.26
N PHE A 148 -0.17 5.75 -1.92
CA PHE A 148 -1.08 5.16 -2.89
C PHE A 148 -1.94 6.20 -3.62
N ALA A 149 -2.45 7.21 -2.91
CA ALA A 149 -3.22 8.29 -3.51
C ALA A 149 -2.39 9.08 -4.54
N LEU A 150 -1.13 9.37 -4.23
CA LEU A 150 -0.20 10.01 -5.16
C LEU A 150 0.07 9.12 -6.38
N LEU A 151 0.32 7.83 -6.16
CA LEU A 151 0.55 6.85 -7.23
C LEU A 151 -0.65 6.74 -8.19
N LYS A 152 -1.86 6.68 -7.63
CA LYS A 152 -3.10 6.62 -8.41
C LYS A 152 -3.31 7.89 -9.24
N SER A 153 -3.10 9.07 -8.65
CA SER A 153 -3.23 10.36 -9.35
C SER A 153 -2.31 10.44 -10.57
N GLN A 154 -1.05 10.02 -10.42
CA GLN A 154 -0.09 10.00 -11.54
C GLN A 154 -0.49 8.99 -12.61
N PHE A 155 -0.97 7.80 -12.22
CA PHE A 155 -1.44 6.79 -13.18
C PHE A 155 -2.60 7.32 -14.04
N GLU A 156 -3.60 7.96 -13.42
CA GLU A 156 -4.72 8.56 -14.15
C GLU A 156 -4.28 9.71 -15.06
N HIS A 157 -3.28 10.50 -14.67
CA HIS A 157 -2.74 11.56 -15.53
C HIS A 157 -2.11 11.00 -16.80
N VAL A 158 -1.31 9.93 -16.68
CA VAL A 158 -0.67 9.27 -17.83
C VAL A 158 -1.70 8.64 -18.75
N ARG A 159 -2.70 7.96 -18.18
CA ARG A 159 -3.81 7.38 -18.92
C ARG A 159 -4.59 8.45 -19.70
N GLY A 160 -4.90 9.58 -19.06
CA GLY A 160 -5.62 10.68 -19.72
C GLY A 160 -4.87 11.29 -20.92
N ILE A 161 -3.53 11.32 -20.89
CA ILE A 161 -2.72 11.75 -22.03
C ILE A 161 -2.83 10.76 -23.19
N LEU A 162 -2.79 9.45 -22.90
CA LEU A 162 -2.90 8.39 -23.92
C LEU A 162 -4.29 8.35 -24.55
N ASP A 163 -5.35 8.46 -23.75
CA ASP A 163 -6.73 8.53 -24.24
C ASP A 163 -6.93 9.71 -25.23
N GLN A 164 -6.25 10.84 -25.01
CA GLN A 164 -6.27 11.98 -25.94
C GLN A 164 -5.59 11.66 -27.28
N PHE A 165 -4.47 10.96 -27.27
CA PHE A 165 -3.79 10.52 -28.51
C PHE A 165 -4.64 9.53 -29.30
N ALA A 166 -5.26 8.55 -28.62
CA ALA A 166 -6.17 7.60 -29.23
C ALA A 166 -7.40 8.31 -29.85
N ALA A 167 -7.97 9.29 -29.15
CA ALA A 167 -9.09 10.09 -29.67
C ALA A 167 -8.68 10.90 -30.91
N GLN A 168 -7.50 11.52 -30.91
CA GLN A 168 -7.00 12.29 -32.06
C GLN A 168 -6.82 11.42 -33.32
N ARG A 169 -6.34 10.17 -33.16
CA ARG A 169 -6.21 9.19 -34.26
C ARG A 169 -7.57 8.80 -34.85
N SER A 170 -8.57 8.57 -33.99
CA SER A 170 -9.92 8.21 -34.47
C SER A 170 -10.55 9.32 -35.31
N ALA A 171 -10.25 10.59 -35.00
CA ALA A 171 -10.71 11.74 -35.78
C ALA A 171 -10.01 11.82 -37.14
N THR A 172 -8.70 11.54 -37.24
CA THR A 172 -7.98 11.57 -38.53
C THR A 172 -8.35 10.41 -39.46
N LEU A 173 -8.64 9.21 -38.94
CA LEU A 173 -9.10 8.06 -39.74
C LEU A 173 -10.56 8.17 -40.22
N SER A 174 -11.33 9.14 -39.70
CA SER A 174 -12.74 9.36 -40.05
C SER A 174 -12.94 10.37 -41.20
N LEU A 175 -11.87 10.98 -41.71
CA LEU A 175 -11.93 11.86 -42.86
C LEU A 175 -11.71 11.04 -44.16
N PRO A 176 -12.63 11.14 -45.14
CA PRO A 176 -12.56 10.41 -46.41
C PRO A 176 -11.42 10.87 -47.31
#